data_AF-A0A943SSA6-F1
#
_entry.id   AF-A0A943SSA6-F1
#
_cell.length_a   1.000
_cell.length_b   1.000
_cell.length_c   1.000
_cell.angle_alpha   90.00
_cell.angle_beta   90.00
_cell.angle_gamma   90.00
#
_symmetry.space_group_name_H-M   'P 1'
#
loop_
_entity.id
_entity.type
_entity.pdbx_description
1 polymer ?
#
loop_
_entity_poly.entity_id
_entity_poly.type
_entity_poly.pdbx_seq_one_letter_code
_entity_poly.pdbx_strand_id
1 'polypeptide(L)'
;MQRETQVKEALKRMKMLNIFKPTIKEFEKEGKVSKSINGGLYWLDDEDIKRVKEFEEKFDALVYNVIECNTEFGKLQNFLYVSKNEEEWEFDIQDIKDGIVFSYVCNLDIPEYSEFGSIGIRNFGGGLVRVG
;
A
#
# COMPACT_ATOMS: atom_id res chain seq x y z
N MET A 1 7.93 17.25 -9.07
CA MET A 1 9.08 17.07 -8.16
C MET A 1 8.71 16.14 -7.01
N GLN A 2 7.72 16.50 -6.19
CA GLN A 2 7.24 15.66 -5.06
C GLN A 2 6.72 14.27 -5.49
N ARG A 3 5.90 14.19 -6.55
CA ARG A 3 5.42 12.88 -7.06
C ARG A 3 6.56 11.96 -7.51
N GLU A 4 7.63 12.52 -8.09
CA GLU A 4 8.80 11.74 -8.51
C GLU A 4 9.62 11.24 -7.32
N THR A 5 9.74 12.03 -6.24
CA THR A 5 10.40 11.58 -5.00
C THR A 5 9.58 10.48 -4.32
N GLN A 6 8.27 10.64 -4.25
CA GLN A 6 7.35 9.60 -3.75
C GLN A 6 7.46 8.31 -4.56
N VAL A 7 7.53 8.37 -5.89
CA VAL A 7 7.69 7.17 -6.74
C VAL A 7 9.02 6.46 -6.46
N LYS A 8 10.12 7.20 -6.28
CA LYS A 8 11.42 6.59 -5.94
C LYS A 8 11.38 5.88 -4.59
N GLU A 9 10.75 6.51 -3.59
CA GLU A 9 10.59 5.93 -2.27
C GLU A 9 9.66 4.71 -2.29
N ALA A 10 8.54 4.78 -3.01
CA ALA A 10 7.65 3.65 -3.23
C ALA A 10 8.40 2.45 -3.84
N LEU A 11 9.20 2.68 -4.88
CA LEU A 11 10.00 1.62 -5.51
C LEU A 11 11.03 1.01 -4.55
N LYS A 12 11.59 1.80 -3.64
CA LYS A 12 12.48 1.30 -2.57
C LYS A 12 11.69 0.43 -1.58
N ARG A 13 10.54 0.88 -1.09
CA ARG A 13 9.65 0.12 -0.20
C ARG A 13 9.20 -1.19 -0.84
N MET A 14 8.74 -1.17 -2.09
CA MET A 14 8.34 -2.38 -2.83
C MET A 14 9.47 -3.42 -2.94
N LYS A 15 10.72 -2.96 -3.16
CA LYS A 15 11.90 -3.83 -3.20
C LYS A 15 12.23 -4.42 -1.81
N MET A 16 12.14 -3.61 -0.76
CA MET A 16 12.34 -4.08 0.63
C MET A 16 11.30 -5.12 1.06
N LEU A 17 10.06 -4.92 0.62
CA LEU A 17 8.94 -5.84 0.86
C LEU A 17 9.00 -7.10 -0.02
N ASN A 18 10.01 -7.22 -0.88
CA ASN A 18 10.21 -8.34 -1.81
C ASN A 18 8.97 -8.62 -2.68
N ILE A 19 8.28 -7.56 -3.12
CA ILE A 19 7.13 -7.67 -4.04
C ILE A 19 7.61 -8.27 -5.37
N PHE A 20 6.74 -9.04 -6.03
CA PHE A 20 7.05 -9.70 -7.30
C PHE A 20 7.64 -8.73 -8.33
N LYS A 21 8.83 -9.07 -8.85
CA LYS A 21 9.64 -8.14 -9.66
C LYS A 21 8.91 -7.56 -10.89
N PRO A 22 8.14 -8.33 -11.67
CA PRO A 22 7.32 -7.78 -12.76
C PRO A 22 6.37 -6.67 -12.30
N THR A 23 5.71 -6.86 -11.15
CA THR A 23 4.80 -5.86 -10.56
C THR A 23 5.53 -4.55 -10.23
N ILE A 24 6.74 -4.63 -9.68
CA ILE A 24 7.58 -3.44 -9.42
C ILE A 24 7.90 -2.71 -10.74
N LYS A 25 8.19 -3.45 -11.81
CA LYS A 25 8.50 -2.87 -13.14
C LYS A 25 7.29 -2.20 -13.78
N GLU A 26 6.11 -2.79 -13.66
CA GLU A 26 4.87 -2.19 -14.17
C GLU A 26 4.49 -0.94 -13.38
N PHE A 27 4.70 -0.94 -12.06
CA PHE A 27 4.57 0.28 -11.26
C PHE A 27 5.57 1.36 -11.68
N GLU A 28 6.85 1.01 -11.86
CA GLU A 28 7.89 1.96 -12.28
C GLU A 28 7.60 2.61 -13.65
N LYS A 29 7.11 1.83 -14.61
CA LYS A 29 6.89 2.29 -15.99
C LYS A 29 5.54 2.97 -16.21
N GLU A 30 4.50 2.44 -15.60
CA GLU A 30 3.11 2.79 -15.92
C GLU A 30 2.35 3.36 -14.72
N GLY A 31 2.96 3.37 -13.52
CA GLY A 31 2.28 3.75 -12.28
C GLY A 31 1.20 2.75 -11.86
N LYS A 32 1.24 1.52 -12.39
CA LYS A 32 0.20 0.51 -12.18
C LYS A 32 0.29 -0.10 -10.78
N VAL A 33 -0.67 0.22 -9.94
CA VAL A 33 -0.80 -0.33 -8.59
C VAL A 33 -1.41 -1.73 -8.63
N SER A 34 -0.98 -2.59 -7.72
CA SER A 34 -1.53 -3.94 -7.52
C SER A 34 -2.14 -4.10 -6.13
N LYS A 35 -3.10 -5.02 -6.03
CA LYS A 35 -3.63 -5.50 -4.75
C LYS A 35 -3.15 -6.92 -4.46
N SER A 36 -2.87 -7.18 -3.19
CA SER A 36 -2.61 -8.51 -2.65
C SER A 36 -3.88 -9.03 -1.97
N ILE A 37 -4.34 -10.22 -2.35
CA ILE A 37 -5.44 -10.94 -1.70
C ILE A 37 -4.91 -12.30 -1.27
N ASN A 38 -4.82 -12.56 0.04
CA ASN A 38 -4.22 -13.79 0.59
C ASN A 38 -2.84 -14.13 -0.02
N GLY A 39 -2.04 -13.11 -0.36
CA GLY A 39 -0.71 -13.25 -0.97
C GLY A 39 -0.71 -13.43 -2.49
N GLY A 40 -1.88 -13.61 -3.12
CA GLY A 40 -2.00 -13.52 -4.58
C GLY A 40 -1.97 -12.06 -5.03
N LEU A 41 -1.28 -11.75 -6.13
CA LEU A 41 -1.18 -10.41 -6.70
C LEU A 41 -2.13 -10.22 -7.88
N TYR A 42 -2.89 -9.13 -7.85
CA TYR A 42 -3.87 -8.77 -8.86
C TYR A 42 -3.74 -7.28 -9.21
N TRP A 43 -4.17 -6.91 -10.41
CA TRP A 43 -4.35 -5.49 -10.74
C TRP A 43 -5.59 -4.95 -10.05
N LEU A 44 -5.56 -3.66 -9.73
CA LEU A 44 -6.72 -2.94 -9.23
C LEU A 44 -7.82 -2.95 -10.29
N ASP A 45 -9.07 -3.12 -9.84
CA ASP A 45 -10.25 -2.90 -10.66
C ASP A 45 -10.67 -1.41 -10.64
N ASP A 46 -11.71 -1.06 -11.40
CA ASP A 46 -12.13 0.34 -11.54
C ASP A 46 -12.55 0.98 -10.20
N GLU A 47 -13.14 0.20 -9.29
CA GLU A 47 -13.54 0.72 -7.98
C GLU A 47 -12.34 0.93 -7.08
N ASP A 48 -11.38 0.01 -7.07
CA ASP A 48 -10.13 0.17 -6.34
C ASP A 48 -9.36 1.40 -6.81
N ILE A 49 -9.25 1.57 -8.13
CA ILE A 49 -8.56 2.71 -8.74
C ILE A 49 -9.22 4.01 -8.30
N LYS A 50 -10.56 4.05 -8.25
CA LYS A 50 -11.29 5.23 -7.78
C LYS A 50 -10.96 5.54 -6.32
N ARG A 51 -11.00 4.56 -5.42
CA ARG A 51 -10.67 4.75 -3.99
C ARG A 51 -9.23 5.20 -3.79
N VAL A 52 -8.29 4.59 -4.52
CA VAL A 52 -6.88 4.97 -4.47
C VAL A 52 -6.70 6.43 -4.92
N LYS A 53 -7.30 6.83 -6.05
CA LYS A 53 -7.21 8.22 -6.53
C LYS A 53 -7.80 9.22 -5.53
N GLU A 54 -8.98 8.94 -4.98
CA GLU A 54 -9.61 9.79 -3.97
C GLU A 54 -8.74 9.95 -2.73
N PHE A 55 -8.08 8.87 -2.28
CA PHE A 55 -7.12 8.91 -1.19
C PHE A 55 -5.87 9.75 -1.54
N GLU A 56 -5.25 9.48 -2.69
CA GLU A 56 -4.04 10.18 -3.13
C GLU A 56 -4.28 11.70 -3.27
N GLU A 57 -5.41 12.10 -3.87
CA GLU A 57 -5.80 13.51 -4.03
C GLU A 57 -6.08 14.19 -2.69
N LYS A 58 -6.75 13.50 -1.76
CA LYS A 58 -7.12 14.05 -0.45
C LYS A 58 -5.91 14.27 0.46
N PHE A 59 -4.93 13.37 0.41
CA PHE A 59 -3.82 13.35 1.36
C PHE A 59 -2.47 13.74 0.74
N ASP A 60 -2.42 13.99 -0.57
CA ASP A 60 -1.18 14.28 -1.32
C ASP A 60 -0.14 13.15 -1.13
N ALA A 61 -0.63 11.92 -1.32
CA ALA A 61 0.10 10.68 -1.09
C ALA A 61 0.21 9.85 -2.38
N LEU A 62 1.09 8.86 -2.38
CA LEU A 62 1.24 7.86 -3.46
C LEU A 62 1.04 6.45 -2.92
N VAL A 63 0.03 5.73 -3.40
CA VAL A 63 -0.20 4.32 -3.08
C VAL A 63 0.64 3.44 -4.01
N TYR A 64 1.40 2.50 -3.45
CA TYR A 64 2.24 1.58 -4.24
C TYR A 64 1.81 0.13 -4.19
N ASN A 65 1.01 -0.26 -3.19
CA ASN A 65 0.36 -1.57 -3.11
C ASN A 65 -0.89 -1.48 -2.22
N VAL A 66 -1.85 -2.35 -2.47
CA VAL A 66 -3.03 -2.52 -1.61
C VAL A 66 -3.01 -3.92 -1.04
N ILE A 67 -3.37 -4.09 0.23
CA ILE A 67 -3.67 -5.41 0.80
C ILE A 67 -5.15 -5.47 1.08
N GLU A 68 -5.86 -6.38 0.43
CA GLU A 68 -7.28 -6.64 0.70
C GLU A 68 -7.41 -7.88 1.57
N CYS A 69 -8.13 -7.75 2.68
CA CYS A 69 -8.34 -8.81 3.65
C CYS A 69 -9.72 -8.70 4.30
N ASN A 70 -10.29 -9.84 4.69
CA ASN A 70 -11.49 -9.91 5.50
C ASN A 70 -11.09 -10.07 6.97
N THR A 71 -11.64 -9.23 7.84
CA THR A 71 -11.42 -9.25 9.29
C THR A 71 -12.75 -9.33 10.02
N GLU A 72 -12.73 -9.49 11.33
CA GLU A 72 -13.94 -9.41 12.17
C GLU A 72 -14.61 -8.02 12.11
N PHE A 73 -13.85 -6.98 11.73
CA PHE A 73 -14.31 -5.60 11.60
C PHE A 73 -14.82 -5.26 10.19
N GLY A 74 -14.88 -6.25 9.29
CA GLY A 74 -15.34 -6.11 7.92
C GLY A 74 -14.24 -6.36 6.88
N LYS A 75 -14.60 -6.11 5.62
CA LYS A 75 -13.71 -6.16 4.46
C LYS A 75 -12.87 -4.89 4.41
N LEU A 76 -11.55 -5.05 4.49
CA LEU A 76 -10.60 -3.95 4.56
C LEU A 76 -9.69 -3.91 3.33
N GLN A 77 -9.36 -2.71 2.89
CA GLN A 77 -8.26 -2.44 1.96
C GLN A 77 -7.22 -1.56 2.66
N ASN A 78 -6.03 -2.11 2.86
CA ASN A 78 -4.92 -1.41 3.48
C ASN A 78 -4.08 -0.80 2.37
N PHE A 79 -4.10 0.52 2.23
CA PHE A 79 -3.32 1.25 1.26
C PHE A 79 -1.92 1.46 1.82
N LEU A 80 -0.93 0.84 1.19
CA LEU A 80 0.47 1.06 1.49
C LEU A 80 0.93 2.23 0.63
N TYR A 81 1.33 3.32 1.27
CA TYR A 81 1.55 4.59 0.60
C TYR A 81 2.88 5.25 1.01
N VAL A 82 3.23 6.29 0.25
CA VAL A 82 4.27 7.26 0.59
C VAL A 82 3.59 8.60 0.81
N SER A 83 3.75 9.17 2.01
CA SER A 83 3.16 10.46 2.37
C SER A 83 3.88 11.62 1.67
N LYS A 84 3.35 12.83 1.81
CA LYS A 84 4.06 14.07 1.42
C LYS A 84 5.18 14.49 2.39
N ASN A 85 5.19 13.91 3.59
CA ASN A 85 6.07 14.30 4.69
C ASN A 85 7.37 13.48 4.61
N GLU A 86 8.38 14.00 3.88
CA GLU A 86 9.63 13.27 3.64
C GLU A 86 10.41 12.95 4.94
N GLU A 87 10.18 13.73 5.99
CA GLU A 87 10.76 13.54 7.32
C GLU A 87 10.31 12.24 8.02
N GLU A 88 9.16 11.68 7.64
CA GLU A 88 8.62 10.45 8.20
C GLU A 88 9.18 9.20 7.50
N TRP A 89 9.74 9.36 6.29
CA TRP A 89 10.07 8.22 5.42
C TRP A 89 11.17 7.32 6.00
N GLU A 90 12.11 7.88 6.76
CA GLU A 90 13.15 7.07 7.41
C GLU A 90 12.55 6.16 8.49
N PHE A 91 11.57 6.65 9.25
CA PHE A 91 10.85 5.87 10.24
C PHE A 91 10.01 4.77 9.58
N ASP A 92 9.26 5.11 8.53
CA ASP A 92 8.50 4.12 7.75
C ASP A 92 9.39 2.99 7.22
N ILE A 93 10.58 3.33 6.73
CA ILE A 93 11.56 2.37 6.22
C ILE A 93 12.10 1.47 7.33
N GLN A 94 12.23 1.99 8.55
CA GLN A 94 12.63 1.20 9.70
C GLN A 94 11.52 0.21 10.08
N ASP A 95 10.27 0.68 10.17
CA ASP A 95 9.10 -0.16 10.46
C ASP A 95 8.95 -1.29 9.43
N ILE A 96 9.19 -1.02 8.14
CA ILE A 96 9.15 -2.03 7.09
C ILE A 96 10.13 -3.19 7.35
N LYS A 97 11.31 -2.91 7.93
CA LYS A 97 12.28 -3.97 8.27
C LYS A 97 11.79 -4.86 9.41
N ASP A 98 10.96 -4.31 10.28
CA ASP A 98 10.33 -5.00 11.40
C ASP A 98 8.99 -5.66 10.99
N GLY A 99 8.65 -5.62 9.69
CA GLY A 99 7.43 -6.23 9.15
C GLY A 99 6.17 -5.41 9.42
N ILE A 100 6.32 -4.11 9.72
CA ILE A 100 5.24 -3.19 10.02
C ILE A 100 5.15 -2.16 8.89
N VAL A 101 3.94 -1.76 8.53
CA VAL A 101 3.73 -0.65 7.59
C VAL A 101 2.66 0.28 8.12
N PHE A 102 2.97 1.58 8.13
CA PHE A 102 1.95 2.61 8.30
C PHE A 102 1.09 2.70 7.04
N SER A 103 -0.22 2.54 7.20
CA SER A 103 -1.16 2.39 6.09
C SER A 103 -2.42 3.20 6.34
N TYR A 104 -3.16 3.47 5.27
CA TYR A 104 -4.55 3.87 5.40
C TYR A 104 -5.44 2.64 5.25
N VAL A 105 -6.18 2.30 6.30
CA VAL A 105 -7.08 1.16 6.35
C VAL A 105 -8.46 1.65 5.93
N CYS A 106 -8.83 1.38 4.68
CA CYS A 106 -10.15 1.66 4.15
C CYS A 106 -11.10 0.51 4.51
N ASN A 107 -12.11 0.79 5.33
CA ASN A 107 -13.16 -0.17 5.64
C ASN A 107 -14.24 -0.09 4.56
N LEU A 108 -14.42 -1.17 3.80
CA LEU A 108 -15.36 -1.22 2.68
C LEU A 108 -16.81 -1.43 3.14
N ASP A 109 -17.01 -2.02 4.32
CA ASP A 109 -18.34 -2.30 4.86
C ASP A 109 -18.87 -1.10 5.67
N ILE A 110 -17.97 -0.42 6.41
CA ILE A 110 -18.29 0.74 7.27
C ILE A 110 -17.27 1.87 7.00
N PRO A 111 -17.44 2.66 5.93
CA PRO A 111 -16.44 3.65 5.49
C PRO A 111 -16.02 4.68 6.55
N GLU A 112 -16.90 5.04 7.48
CA GLU A 112 -16.61 5.96 8.59
C GLU A 112 -15.58 5.44 9.60
N TYR A 113 -15.31 4.13 9.58
CA TYR A 113 -14.27 3.50 10.41
C TYR A 113 -12.94 3.34 9.65
N SER A 114 -12.79 4.02 8.51
CA SER A 114 -11.50 4.08 7.83
C SER A 114 -10.53 5.00 8.58
N GLU A 115 -9.30 4.54 8.77
CA GLU A 115 -8.31 5.25 9.59
C GLU A 115 -6.88 5.05 9.11
N PHE A 116 -5.98 5.89 9.58
CA PHE A 116 -4.54 5.67 9.45
C PHE A 116 -4.05 4.80 10.60
N GLY A 117 -3.22 3.80 10.31
CA GLY A 117 -2.69 2.92 11.33
C GLY A 117 -1.58 2.02 10.84
N SER A 118 -0.75 1.58 11.79
CA SER A 118 0.30 0.59 11.55
C SER A 118 -0.31 -0.82 11.52
N ILE A 119 0.05 -1.60 10.50
CA ILE A 119 -0.36 -2.99 10.35
C ILE A 119 0.85 -3.90 10.29
N GLY A 120 0.70 -5.12 10.80
CA GLY A 120 1.71 -6.17 10.63
C GLY A 120 1.53 -6.82 9.26
N ILE A 121 2.60 -7.02 8.51
CA ILE A 121 2.56 -7.65 7.19
C ILE A 121 3.65 -8.71 7.01
N ARG A 122 3.41 -9.62 6.07
CA ARG A 122 4.38 -10.63 5.66
C ARG A 122 4.33 -10.82 4.15
N ASN A 123 5.51 -11.03 3.54
CA ASN A 123 5.60 -11.47 2.16
C ASN A 123 5.16 -12.93 2.00
N PHE A 124 4.39 -13.21 0.95
CA PHE A 124 3.97 -14.54 0.56
C PHE A 124 4.12 -14.72 -0.95
N GLY A 125 5.22 -15.33 -1.38
CA GLY A 125 5.45 -15.62 -2.80
C GLY A 125 5.54 -14.39 -3.71
N GLY A 126 5.87 -13.22 -3.16
CA GLY A 126 5.91 -11.95 -3.89
C GLY A 126 4.67 -11.07 -3.72
N GLY A 127 3.56 -11.58 -3.17
CA GLY A 127 2.46 -10.77 -2.66
C GLY A 127 2.59 -10.49 -1.17
N LEU A 128 1.67 -9.71 -0.62
CA LEU A 128 1.63 -9.34 0.80
C LEU A 128 0.37 -9.86 1.50
N VAL A 129 0.52 -10.19 2.78
CA VAL A 129 -0.59 -10.60 3.66
C VAL A 129 -0.51 -9.79 4.95
N ARG A 130 -1.64 -9.27 5.40
CA ARG A 130 -1.77 -8.66 6.73
C ARG A 130 -1.79 -9.76 7.80
N VAL A 131 -1.00 -9.59 8.86
CA VAL A 131 -0.83 -10.55 9.97
C VAL A 131 -1.04 -9.93 11.35
N GLY A 132 -1.28 -8.61 11.43
CA GLY A 132 -1.60 -7.84 12.63
C GLY A 132 -2.32 -6.56 12.25
#